data_AF-A0A382SP05-F1
#
_entry.id   AF-A0A382SP05-F1
#
_cell.length_a   1.000
_cell.length_b   1.000
_cell.length_c   1.000
_cell.angle_alpha   90.00
_cell.angle_beta   90.00
_cell.angle_gamma   90.00
#
_symmetry.space_group_name_H-M   'P 1'
#
loop_
_entity.id
_entity.type
_entity.pdbx_description
1 polymer ?
#
loop_
_entity_poly.entity_id
_entity_poly.type
_entity_poly.pdbx_seq_one_letter_code
_entity_poly.pdbx_strand_id
1 'polypeptide(L)'
;RVYYSPEIPGRRIGEAMPEWQILLKVAEAAFPDDAPRLALETAQDIRKEISRVIPAYHGIEELRVQGDAFQWGGPRLCENGEYETPDGKGKFSVVTPPEMGLDEDHFILSTRRGKQFNSMVHQEKDPLTGAQRRAVFISSVDADRLNIQQGSKVLLQSGGRAFVGYCHIAEIKERNLQVYWPESNALIESGRTDPQCGIPDYNAVVTLEPVT
;
A
#
# COMPACT_ATOMS: atom_id res chain seq x y z
N ARG A 1 8.56 -12.58 -8.50
CA ARG A 1 8.16 -13.99 -8.73
C ARG A 1 6.69 -14.15 -8.36
N VAL A 2 5.90 -14.76 -9.23
CA VAL A 2 4.48 -15.03 -9.02
C VAL A 2 4.35 -16.50 -8.64
N TYR A 3 3.69 -16.79 -7.53
CA TYR A 3 3.42 -18.15 -7.06
C TYR A 3 1.97 -18.50 -7.31
N TYR A 4 1.72 -19.71 -7.80
CA TYR A 4 0.37 -20.20 -7.98
C TYR A 4 -0.24 -20.59 -6.64
N SER A 5 -1.35 -19.94 -6.30
CA SER A 5 -2.22 -20.33 -5.20
C SER A 5 -3.42 -21.07 -5.79
N PRO A 6 -3.47 -22.41 -5.71
CA PRO A 6 -4.61 -23.15 -6.21
C PRO A 6 -5.85 -22.84 -5.37
N GLU A 7 -7.02 -23.11 -5.95
CA GLU A 7 -8.27 -23.10 -5.22
C GLU A 7 -8.20 -24.05 -4.02
N ILE A 8 -8.61 -23.58 -2.85
CA ILE A 8 -8.65 -24.38 -1.63
C ILE A 8 -9.93 -25.25 -1.67
N PRO A 9 -9.82 -26.59 -1.62
CA PRO A 9 -10.98 -27.46 -1.53
C PRO A 9 -11.78 -27.16 -0.25
N GLY A 10 -13.10 -27.12 -0.35
CA GLY A 10 -13.94 -26.84 0.82
C GLY A 10 -15.37 -26.43 0.49
N ARG A 11 -16.14 -26.12 1.53
CA ARG A 11 -17.52 -25.65 1.40
C ARG A 11 -17.58 -24.42 0.48
N ARG A 12 -18.46 -24.47 -0.52
CA ARG A 12 -18.81 -23.28 -1.32
C ARG A 12 -19.85 -22.45 -0.58
N ILE A 13 -19.67 -21.15 -0.59
CA ILE A 13 -20.57 -20.20 0.09
C ILE A 13 -21.67 -19.82 -0.88
N GLY A 14 -22.83 -20.48 -0.83
CA GLY A 14 -24.06 -20.08 -1.53
C GLY A 14 -23.85 -19.48 -2.93
N GLU A 15 -24.28 -18.22 -3.08
CA GLU A 15 -24.18 -17.43 -4.31
C GLU A 15 -22.81 -16.76 -4.54
N ALA A 16 -21.85 -16.98 -3.64
CA ALA A 16 -20.50 -16.42 -3.80
C ALA A 16 -19.80 -17.09 -4.99
N MET A 17 -19.14 -16.26 -5.80
CA MET A 17 -18.40 -16.69 -6.96
C MET A 17 -17.05 -15.94 -7.03
N PRO A 18 -16.04 -16.50 -7.70
CA PRO A 18 -14.79 -15.79 -7.96
C PRO A 18 -15.03 -14.46 -8.67
N GLU A 19 -14.25 -13.43 -8.34
CA GLU A 19 -14.40 -12.08 -8.90
C GLU A 19 -14.41 -12.05 -10.43
N TRP A 20 -13.57 -12.87 -11.08
CA TRP A 20 -13.53 -12.96 -12.54
C TRP A 20 -14.87 -13.40 -13.15
N GLN A 21 -15.65 -14.26 -12.48
CA GLN A 21 -16.99 -14.67 -12.94
C GLN A 21 -17.99 -13.54 -12.79
N ILE A 22 -17.88 -12.72 -11.75
CA ILE A 22 -18.72 -11.52 -11.56
C ILE A 22 -18.48 -10.55 -12.71
N LEU A 23 -17.21 -10.30 -13.04
CA LEU A 23 -16.84 -9.42 -14.15
C LEU A 23 -17.35 -9.94 -15.50
N LEU A 24 -17.29 -11.26 -15.74
CA LEU A 24 -17.90 -11.85 -16.93
C LEU A 24 -19.41 -11.65 -16.98
N LYS A 25 -20.13 -11.86 -15.87
CA LYS A 25 -21.58 -11.62 -15.80
C LYS A 25 -21.94 -10.15 -16.06
N VAL A 26 -21.12 -9.22 -15.55
CA VAL A 26 -21.30 -7.79 -15.85
C VAL A 26 -21.10 -7.52 -17.33
N ALA A 27 -20.08 -8.11 -17.96
CA ALA A 27 -19.84 -7.99 -19.39
C ALA A 27 -20.99 -8.59 -20.22
N GLU A 28 -21.49 -9.77 -19.85
CA GLU A 28 -22.66 -10.41 -20.47
C GLU A 28 -23.93 -9.54 -20.38
N ALA A 29 -24.15 -8.91 -19.23
CA ALA A 29 -25.30 -8.03 -19.02
C ALA A 29 -25.19 -6.71 -19.79
N ALA A 30 -23.98 -6.15 -19.89
CA ALA A 30 -23.74 -4.86 -20.55
C ALA A 30 -23.58 -4.98 -22.07
N PHE A 31 -23.00 -6.07 -22.56
CA PHE A 31 -22.63 -6.28 -23.97
C PHE A 31 -22.96 -7.72 -24.44
N PRO A 32 -24.25 -8.09 -24.51
CA PRO A 32 -24.66 -9.47 -24.75
C PRO A 32 -24.19 -10.05 -26.09
N ASP A 33 -24.08 -9.23 -27.14
CA ASP A 33 -23.66 -9.68 -28.47
C ASP A 33 -22.15 -9.94 -28.56
N ASP A 34 -21.33 -9.24 -27.77
CA ASP A 34 -19.86 -9.37 -27.76
C ASP A 34 -19.35 -10.34 -26.68
N ALA A 35 -20.10 -10.52 -25.59
CA ALA A 35 -19.69 -11.37 -24.47
C ALA A 35 -19.27 -12.81 -24.86
N PRO A 36 -19.92 -13.49 -25.84
CA PRO A 36 -19.47 -14.80 -26.30
C PRO A 36 -18.02 -14.84 -26.81
N ARG A 37 -17.44 -13.69 -27.17
CA ARG A 37 -16.04 -13.59 -27.65
C ARG A 37 -15.01 -13.76 -26.54
N LEU A 38 -15.38 -13.54 -25.28
CA LEU A 38 -14.47 -13.75 -24.15
C LEU A 38 -14.22 -15.25 -23.93
N ALA A 39 -15.29 -16.07 -24.00
CA ALA A 39 -15.23 -17.54 -23.92
C ALA A 39 -14.31 -18.09 -22.79
N LEU A 40 -14.31 -17.44 -21.62
CA LEU A 40 -13.48 -17.80 -20.47
C LEU A 40 -14.28 -18.71 -19.53
N GLU A 41 -13.98 -20.02 -19.53
CA GLU A 41 -14.67 -21.00 -18.67
C GLU A 41 -13.95 -21.20 -17.33
N THR A 42 -12.63 -21.01 -17.31
CA THR A 42 -11.80 -21.23 -16.12
C THR A 42 -10.77 -20.12 -15.93
N ALA A 43 -10.27 -19.97 -14.70
CA ALA A 43 -9.12 -19.09 -14.43
C ALA A 43 -7.85 -19.49 -15.20
N GLN A 44 -7.77 -20.75 -15.66
CA GLN A 44 -6.68 -21.22 -16.51
C GLN A 44 -6.76 -20.66 -17.92
N ASP A 45 -7.96 -20.47 -18.45
CA ASP A 45 -8.17 -19.85 -19.78
C ASP A 45 -7.74 -18.39 -19.76
N ILE A 46 -8.02 -17.69 -18.66
CA ILE A 46 -7.54 -16.32 -18.42
C ILE A 46 -6.01 -16.26 -18.49
N ARG A 47 -5.29 -17.19 -17.84
CA ARG A 47 -3.81 -17.21 -17.87
C ARG A 47 -3.27 -17.51 -19.26
N LYS A 48 -3.89 -18.43 -20.01
CA LYS A 48 -3.53 -18.72 -21.41
C LYS A 48 -3.73 -17.48 -22.30
N GLU A 49 -4.84 -16.77 -22.10
CA GLU A 49 -5.14 -15.55 -22.85
C GLU A 49 -4.14 -14.44 -22.54
N ILE A 50 -3.84 -14.20 -21.25
CA ILE A 50 -2.81 -13.24 -20.82
C ILE A 50 -1.47 -13.56 -21.48
N SER A 51 -1.04 -14.82 -21.44
CA SER A 51 0.23 -15.22 -22.04
C SER A 51 0.25 -14.98 -23.55
N ARG A 52 -0.84 -15.33 -24.25
CA ARG A 52 -0.97 -15.13 -25.69
C ARG A 52 -0.88 -13.66 -26.10
N VAL A 53 -1.49 -12.76 -25.32
CA VAL A 53 -1.64 -11.34 -25.67
C VAL A 53 -0.50 -10.49 -25.11
N ILE A 54 0.11 -10.89 -24.00
CA ILE A 54 1.11 -10.11 -23.27
C ILE A 54 2.39 -10.95 -23.13
N PRO A 55 3.34 -10.86 -24.09
CA PRO A 55 4.54 -11.70 -24.11
C PRO A 55 5.39 -11.64 -22.83
N ALA A 56 5.35 -10.51 -22.14
CA ALA A 56 5.98 -10.34 -20.83
C ALA A 56 5.52 -11.41 -19.82
N TYR A 57 4.27 -11.86 -19.90
CA TYR A 57 3.70 -12.84 -18.97
C TYR A 57 3.89 -14.30 -19.40
N HIS A 58 4.63 -14.60 -20.47
CA HIS A 58 4.94 -15.98 -20.86
C HIS A 58 5.43 -16.82 -19.66
N GLY A 59 4.90 -18.03 -19.53
CA GLY A 59 5.06 -18.92 -18.38
C GLY A 59 3.93 -18.84 -17.35
N ILE A 60 3.07 -17.81 -17.36
CA ILE A 60 1.89 -17.76 -16.48
C ILE A 60 0.86 -18.86 -16.81
N GLU A 61 0.77 -19.24 -18.08
CA GLU A 61 -0.11 -20.28 -18.62
C GLU A 61 0.23 -21.69 -18.11
N GLU A 62 1.45 -21.88 -17.60
CA GLU A 62 1.93 -23.14 -17.05
C GLU A 62 1.61 -23.32 -15.56
N LEU A 63 1.11 -22.28 -14.88
CA LEU A 63 0.70 -22.38 -13.48
C LEU A 63 -0.57 -23.23 -13.32
N ARG A 64 -0.44 -24.44 -12.76
CA ARG A 64 -1.54 -25.41 -12.58
C ARG A 64 -1.70 -25.95 -11.17
N VAL A 65 -0.60 -26.16 -10.45
CA VAL A 65 -0.59 -26.84 -9.14
C VAL A 65 0.19 -26.07 -8.11
N GLN A 66 -0.04 -26.38 -6.83
CA GLN A 66 0.67 -25.76 -5.73
C GLN A 66 2.19 -25.91 -5.91
N GLY A 67 2.91 -24.81 -5.74
CA GLY A 67 4.37 -24.78 -5.89
C GLY A 67 4.83 -24.28 -7.26
N ASP A 68 3.96 -24.31 -8.27
CA ASP A 68 4.24 -23.68 -9.55
C ASP A 68 4.49 -22.18 -9.33
N ALA A 69 5.49 -21.67 -10.03
CA ALA A 69 5.83 -20.27 -9.98
C ALA A 69 6.53 -19.86 -11.27
N PHE A 70 6.28 -18.63 -11.72
CA PHE A 70 7.03 -18.02 -12.81
C PHE A 70 7.59 -16.67 -12.35
N GLN A 71 8.59 -16.16 -13.05
CA GLN A 71 9.19 -14.88 -12.76
C GLN A 71 9.16 -14.00 -13.99
N TRP A 72 8.36 -12.93 -13.92
CA TRP A 72 8.37 -11.88 -14.92
C TRP A 72 9.78 -11.28 -15.06
N GLY A 73 10.25 -11.15 -16.31
CA GLY A 73 11.58 -10.64 -16.63
C GLY A 73 12.74 -11.62 -16.33
N GLY A 74 12.46 -12.88 -16.01
CA GLY A 74 13.48 -13.88 -15.71
C GLY A 74 14.10 -13.72 -14.31
N PRO A 75 15.11 -14.54 -13.93
CA PRO A 75 15.65 -14.60 -12.58
C PRO A 75 16.35 -13.31 -12.14
N ARG A 76 16.90 -12.55 -13.09
CA ARG A 76 17.58 -11.28 -12.88
C ARG A 76 17.13 -10.29 -13.95
N LEU A 77 16.82 -9.06 -13.53
CA LEU A 77 16.56 -7.96 -14.44
C LEU A 77 17.88 -7.29 -14.81
N CYS A 78 17.94 -6.73 -16.03
CA CYS A 78 19.09 -6.01 -16.55
C CYS A 78 20.40 -6.81 -16.54
N GLU A 79 20.32 -8.12 -16.77
CA GLU A 79 21.49 -8.98 -16.86
C GLU A 79 22.44 -8.48 -17.96
N ASN A 80 23.75 -8.56 -17.72
CA ASN A 80 24.79 -7.99 -18.59
C ASN A 80 24.73 -6.47 -18.80
N GLY A 81 23.93 -5.74 -18.00
CA GLY A 81 23.76 -4.30 -18.14
C GLY A 81 22.89 -3.90 -19.33
N GLU A 82 22.03 -4.80 -19.81
CA GLU A 82 21.06 -4.54 -20.87
C GLU A 82 19.75 -4.04 -20.25
N TYR A 83 19.39 -2.79 -20.54
CA TYR A 83 18.19 -2.16 -20.00
C TYR A 83 17.09 -2.08 -21.06
N GLU A 84 15.82 -2.07 -20.64
CA GLU A 84 14.66 -1.80 -21.52
C GLU A 84 14.56 -0.32 -21.90
N THR A 85 15.66 0.25 -22.38
CA THR A 85 15.76 1.60 -22.93
C THR A 85 16.09 1.52 -24.42
N PRO A 86 15.76 2.54 -25.23
CA PRO A 86 16.01 2.49 -26.68
C PRO A 86 17.47 2.24 -27.09
N ASP A 87 18.44 2.59 -26.23
CA ASP A 87 19.87 2.41 -26.44
C ASP A 87 20.49 1.27 -25.59
N GLY A 88 19.65 0.52 -24.86
CA GLY A 88 20.06 -0.60 -24.02
C GLY A 88 20.80 -0.21 -22.74
N LYS A 89 20.92 1.08 -22.41
CA LYS A 89 21.72 1.59 -21.29
C LYS A 89 20.88 2.17 -20.15
N GLY A 90 21.39 2.02 -18.93
CA GLY A 90 20.83 2.67 -17.75
C GLY A 90 20.96 4.20 -17.84
N LYS A 91 19.91 4.92 -17.43
CA LYS A 91 19.87 6.38 -17.49
C LYS A 91 20.02 6.99 -16.10
N PHE A 92 21.11 7.70 -15.89
CA PHE A 92 21.30 8.48 -14.67
C PHE A 92 20.44 9.75 -14.71
N SER A 93 19.88 10.10 -13.56
CA SER A 93 19.15 11.35 -13.36
C SER A 93 19.63 11.99 -12.05
N VAL A 94 19.79 13.31 -12.06
CA VAL A 94 20.07 14.06 -10.83
C VAL A 94 18.75 14.32 -10.13
N VAL A 95 18.70 14.03 -8.84
CA VAL A 95 17.54 14.32 -7.98
C VAL A 95 17.96 15.33 -6.93
N THR A 96 17.14 16.38 -6.75
CA THR A 96 17.29 17.34 -5.67
C THR A 96 16.26 17.00 -4.59
N PRO A 97 16.69 16.68 -3.36
CA PRO A 97 15.74 16.46 -2.27
C PRO A 97 14.87 17.71 -2.05
N PRO A 98 13.57 17.55 -1.81
CA PRO A 98 12.71 18.69 -1.52
C PRO A 98 13.10 19.34 -0.18
N GLU A 99 13.19 20.66 -0.15
CA GLU A 99 13.21 21.40 1.11
C GLU A 99 11.78 21.54 1.62
N MET A 100 11.49 20.84 2.71
CA MET A 100 10.20 20.96 3.39
C MET A 100 10.28 22.17 4.33
N GLY A 101 9.80 23.32 3.86
CA GLY A 101 9.63 24.52 4.69
C GLY A 101 8.59 24.27 5.76
N LEU A 102 9.01 23.83 6.94
CA LEU A 102 8.14 23.54 8.07
C LEU A 102 8.22 24.65 9.10
N ASP A 103 7.10 25.34 9.29
CA ASP A 103 6.91 26.29 10.40
C ASP A 103 7.20 25.61 11.75
N GLU A 104 7.71 26.35 12.75
CA GLU A 104 8.29 25.80 13.99
C GLU A 104 7.36 24.84 14.78
N ASP A 105 6.05 25.03 14.67
CA ASP A 105 4.99 24.27 15.33
C ASP A 105 4.48 23.06 14.53
N HIS A 106 4.99 22.86 13.32
CA HIS A 106 4.58 21.76 12.45
C HIS A 106 5.54 20.56 12.49
N PHE A 107 4.95 19.40 12.23
CA PHE A 107 5.59 18.08 12.19
C PHE A 107 5.32 17.40 10.85
N ILE A 108 6.29 16.60 10.40
CA ILE A 108 6.06 15.64 9.32
C ILE A 108 5.45 14.38 9.90
N LEU A 109 4.23 14.08 9.48
CA LEU A 109 3.56 12.84 9.79
C LEU A 109 3.80 11.82 8.68
N SER A 110 4.30 10.65 9.06
CA SER A 110 4.30 9.48 8.19
C SER A 110 3.37 8.40 8.74
N THR A 111 2.85 7.56 7.85
CA THR A 111 2.00 6.43 8.24
C THR A 111 2.81 5.15 8.35
N ARG A 112 2.44 4.31 9.30
CA ARG A 112 3.04 2.99 9.49
C ARG A 112 1.99 1.89 9.60
N ARG A 113 2.44 0.64 9.44
CA ARG A 113 1.63 -0.55 9.66
C ARG A 113 2.02 -1.21 10.97
N GLY A 114 1.02 -1.76 11.65
CA GLY A 114 1.20 -2.65 12.80
C GLY A 114 1.00 -4.10 12.36
N LYS A 115 0.36 -4.91 13.21
CA LYS A 115 -0.06 -6.26 12.82
C LYS A 115 -1.34 -6.23 11.98
N GLN A 116 -1.19 -6.13 10.67
CA GLN A 116 -2.29 -5.98 9.73
C GLN A 116 -1.90 -6.45 8.32
N PHE A 117 -2.90 -6.58 7.44
CA PHE A 117 -2.70 -6.64 5.99
C PHE A 117 -3.59 -5.61 5.30
N ASN A 118 -2.98 -4.55 4.75
CA ASN A 118 -3.72 -3.35 4.35
C ASN A 118 -4.70 -2.99 5.47
N SER A 119 -5.98 -2.69 5.15
CA SER A 119 -7.02 -2.23 6.09
C SER A 119 -7.51 -3.29 7.06
N MET A 120 -7.11 -4.55 6.87
CA MET A 120 -7.46 -5.62 7.78
C MET A 120 -6.51 -5.62 8.97
N VAL A 121 -6.96 -5.02 10.06
CA VAL A 121 -6.25 -5.06 11.35
C VAL A 121 -6.37 -6.47 11.92
N HIS A 122 -5.23 -7.11 12.17
CA HIS A 122 -5.20 -8.46 12.74
C HIS A 122 -5.02 -8.44 14.26
N GLN A 123 -4.34 -7.42 14.81
CA GLN A 123 -4.19 -7.22 16.26
C GLN A 123 -4.13 -5.73 16.62
N GLU A 124 -4.64 -5.41 17.81
CA GLU A 124 -4.64 -4.05 18.38
C GLU A 124 -3.25 -3.57 18.77
N LYS A 125 -2.45 -4.47 19.35
CA LYS A 125 -1.08 -4.17 19.80
C LYS A 125 -0.08 -4.62 18.75
N ASP A 126 0.78 -3.70 18.33
CA ASP A 126 1.88 -4.03 17.42
C ASP A 126 2.94 -4.86 18.18
N PRO A 127 3.26 -6.09 17.73
CA PRO A 127 4.25 -6.93 18.39
C PRO A 127 5.69 -6.39 18.29
N LEU A 128 5.97 -5.49 17.34
CA LEU A 128 7.30 -4.92 17.15
C LEU A 128 7.59 -3.75 18.10
N THR A 129 6.60 -2.87 18.31
CA THR A 129 6.77 -1.66 19.13
C THR A 129 6.10 -1.75 20.49
N GLY A 130 5.16 -2.69 20.67
CA GLY A 130 4.28 -2.73 21.82
C GLY A 130 3.23 -1.61 21.86
N ALA A 131 3.15 -0.77 20.84
CA ALA A 131 2.20 0.33 20.76
C ALA A 131 0.79 -0.15 20.39
N GLN A 132 -0.21 0.61 20.83
CA GLN A 132 -1.61 0.42 20.44
C GLN A 132 -1.89 1.14 19.11
N ARG A 133 -3.00 0.78 18.45
CA ARG A 133 -3.41 1.37 17.15
C ARG A 133 -3.46 2.89 17.11
N ARG A 134 -3.81 3.55 18.21
CA ARG A 134 -3.91 5.02 18.30
C ARG A 134 -2.64 5.70 18.83
N ALA A 135 -1.52 5.00 18.85
CA ALA A 135 -0.24 5.58 19.25
C ALA A 135 0.22 6.65 18.26
N VAL A 136 0.64 7.79 18.79
CA VAL A 136 1.37 8.85 18.09
C VAL A 136 2.83 8.72 18.50
N PHE A 137 3.64 8.20 17.58
CA PHE A 137 5.07 8.07 17.80
C PHE A 137 5.72 9.45 17.73
N ILE A 138 6.49 9.79 18.74
CA ILE A 138 7.18 11.09 18.88
C ILE A 138 8.59 10.88 19.43
N SER A 139 9.53 11.75 19.06
CA SER A 139 10.86 11.77 19.66
C SER A 139 10.79 12.18 21.13
N SER A 140 11.73 11.74 21.96
CA SER A 140 11.80 12.22 23.36
C SER A 140 12.05 13.73 23.43
N VAL A 141 12.88 14.28 22.53
CA VAL A 141 13.21 15.71 22.49
C VAL A 141 11.97 16.57 22.19
N ASP A 142 11.13 16.17 21.23
CA ASP A 142 9.89 16.90 20.96
C ASP A 142 8.84 16.72 22.06
N ALA A 143 8.76 15.53 22.64
CA ALA A 143 7.88 15.28 23.78
C ALA A 143 8.25 16.17 24.97
N ASP A 144 9.54 16.28 25.29
CA ASP A 144 10.05 17.16 26.34
C ASP A 144 9.78 18.63 26.02
N ARG A 145 10.03 19.08 24.78
CA ARG A 145 9.75 20.45 24.31
C ARG A 145 8.28 20.83 24.47
N LEU A 146 7.37 19.88 24.23
CA LEU A 146 5.92 20.09 24.32
C LEU A 146 5.33 19.73 25.70
N ASN A 147 6.16 19.31 26.66
CA ASN A 147 5.73 18.80 27.97
C ASN A 147 4.71 17.64 27.88
N ILE A 148 4.89 16.75 26.90
CA ILE A 148 4.03 15.58 26.66
C ILE A 148 4.72 14.34 27.26
N GLN A 149 3.99 13.54 28.03
CA GLN A 149 4.51 12.32 28.63
C GLN A 149 4.08 11.07 27.85
N GLN A 150 4.77 9.94 28.08
CA GLN A 150 4.35 8.64 27.56
C GLN A 150 2.89 8.36 27.93
N GLY A 151 2.05 8.04 26.94
CA GLY A 151 0.64 7.74 27.12
C GLY A 151 -0.27 8.97 27.27
N SER A 152 0.26 10.20 27.28
CA SER A 152 -0.55 11.42 27.25
C SER A 152 -1.46 11.44 26.03
N LYS A 153 -2.71 11.89 26.21
CA LYS A 153 -3.63 12.09 25.10
C LYS A 153 -3.21 13.32 24.30
N VAL A 154 -3.19 13.19 22.98
CA VAL A 154 -2.73 14.26 22.08
C VAL A 154 -3.67 14.42 20.89
N LEU A 155 -3.73 15.63 20.35
CA LEU A 155 -4.47 15.98 19.15
C LEU A 155 -3.48 16.32 18.03
N LEU A 156 -3.65 15.67 16.89
CA LEU A 156 -3.02 16.03 15.64
C LEU A 156 -4.04 16.73 14.74
N GLN A 157 -3.63 17.79 14.06
CA GLN A 157 -4.48 18.51 13.11
C GLN A 157 -3.79 18.73 11.77
N SER A 158 -4.57 18.63 10.69
CA SER A 158 -4.12 18.95 9.32
C SER A 158 -5.31 19.34 8.45
N GLY A 159 -5.25 20.49 7.78
CA GLY A 159 -6.28 20.92 6.81
C GLY A 159 -7.72 20.90 7.35
N GLY A 160 -7.91 21.27 8.63
CA GLY A 160 -9.22 21.24 9.30
C GLY A 160 -9.71 19.85 9.75
N ARG A 161 -8.89 18.81 9.57
CA ARG A 161 -9.15 17.45 10.05
C ARG A 161 -8.32 17.16 11.30
N ALA A 162 -8.79 16.21 12.09
CA ALA A 162 -8.25 15.95 13.42
C ALA A 162 -8.10 14.45 13.69
N PHE A 163 -7.08 14.10 14.47
CA PHE A 163 -6.87 12.77 14.99
C PHE A 163 -6.44 12.84 16.45
N VAL A 164 -7.17 12.13 17.32
CA VAL A 164 -6.82 12.02 18.74
C VAL A 164 -6.09 10.71 18.99
N GLY A 165 -4.90 10.78 19.55
CA GLY A 165 -4.10 9.61 19.87
C GLY A 165 -3.49 9.67 21.26
N TYR A 166 -2.56 8.75 21.49
CA TYR A 166 -1.79 8.67 22.72
C TYR A 166 -0.31 8.71 22.41
N CYS A 167 0.43 9.59 23.08
CA CYS A 167 1.86 9.73 22.93
C CYS A 167 2.57 8.39 23.16
N HIS A 168 3.46 8.04 22.24
CA HIS A 168 4.36 6.91 22.36
C HIS A 168 5.77 7.38 21.99
N ILE A 169 6.56 7.69 23.00
CA ILE A 169 7.96 8.10 22.86
C ILE A 169 8.74 6.95 22.21
N ALA A 170 9.43 7.25 21.12
CA ALA A 170 10.19 6.29 20.34
C ALA A 170 11.45 6.93 19.73
N GLU A 171 12.37 6.08 19.28
CA GLU A 171 13.57 6.50 18.55
C GLU A 171 13.20 6.91 17.12
N ILE A 172 12.63 8.12 16.97
CA ILE A 172 12.37 8.75 15.69
C ILE A 172 13.02 10.13 15.64
N LYS A 173 13.32 10.60 14.43
CA LYS A 173 13.91 11.92 14.22
C LYS A 173 12.99 13.02 14.76
N GLU A 174 13.57 14.05 15.36
CA GLU A 174 12.87 15.27 15.75
C GLU A 174 12.02 15.83 14.60
N ARG A 175 10.92 16.51 14.96
CA ARG A 175 9.92 17.09 14.04
C ARG A 175 9.25 16.08 13.11
N ASN A 176 9.38 14.79 13.40
CA ASN A 176 8.64 13.72 12.72
C ASN A 176 7.71 13.05 13.71
N LEU A 177 6.57 12.61 13.20
CA LEU A 177 5.58 11.81 13.91
C LEU A 177 5.23 10.59 13.07
N GLN A 178 4.85 9.50 13.73
CA GLN A 178 4.24 8.36 13.05
C GLN A 178 2.93 7.98 13.69
N VAL A 179 2.00 7.48 12.87
CA VAL A 179 0.73 6.93 13.34
C VAL A 179 0.35 5.72 12.51
N TYR A 180 -0.42 4.81 13.09
CA TYR A 180 -0.89 3.66 12.33
C TYR A 180 -1.95 4.05 11.30
N TRP A 181 -1.81 3.47 10.11
CA TRP A 181 -2.85 3.41 9.10
C TRP A 181 -3.69 2.15 9.35
N PRO A 182 -5.04 2.17 9.19
CA PRO A 182 -5.83 3.22 8.55
C PRO A 182 -6.33 4.34 9.49
N GLU A 183 -6.03 4.27 10.79
CA GLU A 183 -6.57 5.20 11.79
C GLU A 183 -6.21 6.67 11.50
N SER A 184 -5.05 6.91 10.90
CA SER A 184 -4.56 8.24 10.51
C SER A 184 -5.09 8.76 9.18
N ASN A 185 -5.92 8.01 8.43
CA ASN A 185 -6.45 8.47 7.13
C ASN A 185 -7.17 9.81 7.22
N ALA A 186 -7.74 10.15 8.37
CA ALA A 186 -8.35 11.46 8.60
C ALA A 186 -7.35 12.62 8.41
N LEU A 187 -6.06 12.43 8.66
CA LEU A 187 -5.03 13.45 8.51
C LEU A 187 -4.44 13.52 7.09
N ILE A 188 -4.69 12.51 6.25
CA ILE A 188 -4.11 12.44 4.91
C ILE A 188 -4.98 13.23 3.94
N GLU A 189 -4.38 14.22 3.28
CA GLU A 189 -5.05 15.08 2.32
C GLU A 189 -5.42 14.30 1.05
N SER A 190 -6.67 14.43 0.61
CA SER A 190 -7.11 13.86 -0.66
C SER A 190 -6.66 14.73 -1.83
N GLY A 191 -6.21 14.11 -2.93
CA GLY A 191 -5.85 14.80 -4.17
C GLY A 191 -4.39 15.26 -4.25
N ARG A 192 -3.63 15.14 -3.17
CA ARG A 192 -2.17 15.29 -3.22
C ARG A 192 -1.53 14.01 -3.73
N THR A 193 -1.16 14.00 -4.99
CA THR A 193 -0.60 12.83 -5.67
C THR A 193 0.65 13.20 -6.47
N ASP A 194 1.53 12.24 -6.69
CA ASP A 194 2.59 12.37 -7.69
C ASP A 194 1.96 12.69 -9.06
N PRO A 195 2.38 13.78 -9.74
CA PRO A 195 1.75 14.24 -10.96
C PRO A 195 2.00 13.33 -12.17
N GLN A 196 2.99 12.44 -12.11
CA GLN A 196 3.32 11.52 -13.21
C GLN A 196 2.54 10.21 -13.11
N CYS A 197 2.38 9.66 -11.91
CA CYS A 197 1.80 8.32 -11.71
C CYS A 197 0.53 8.29 -10.85
N GLY A 198 0.12 9.42 -10.25
CA GLY A 198 -1.10 9.50 -9.44
C GLY A 198 -1.00 8.81 -8.07
N ILE A 199 0.19 8.38 -7.65
CA ILE A 199 0.39 7.76 -6.34
C ILE A 199 0.12 8.83 -5.25
N PRO A 200 -0.77 8.56 -4.28
CA PRO A 200 -1.04 9.48 -3.19
C PRO A 200 0.16 9.68 -2.27
N ASP A 201 0.33 10.91 -1.79
CA ASP A 201 1.23 11.19 -0.67
C ASP A 201 0.56 10.77 0.64
N TYR A 202 0.99 9.64 1.21
CA TYR A 202 0.49 9.13 2.49
C TYR A 202 1.18 9.78 3.70
N ASN A 203 1.89 10.88 3.50
CA ASN A 203 2.41 11.73 4.56
C ASN A 203 1.54 12.98 4.70
N ALA A 204 1.65 13.62 5.85
CA ALA A 204 0.97 14.89 6.11
C ALA A 204 1.89 15.85 6.86
N VAL A 205 1.58 17.14 6.77
CA VAL A 205 2.13 18.15 7.67
C VAL A 205 1.06 18.42 8.73
N VAL A 206 1.42 18.29 10.00
CA VAL A 206 0.46 18.36 11.10
C VAL A 206 0.97 19.25 12.23
N THR A 207 0.05 19.84 12.97
CA THR A 207 0.34 20.36 14.32
C THR A 207 0.06 19.28 15.37
N LEU A 208 0.67 19.42 16.54
CA LEU A 208 0.51 18.52 17.67
C LEU A 208 0.31 19.32 18.95
N GLU A 209 -0.76 19.02 19.69
CA GLU A 209 -1.03 19.60 21.00
C GLU A 209 -1.48 18.55 22.03
N PRO A 210 -1.15 18.73 23.33
CA PRO A 210 -1.69 17.90 24.39
C PRO A 210 -3.20 18.16 24.57
N VAL A 211 -3.96 17.09 24.84
CA VAL A 211 -5.38 17.19 25.20
C VAL A 211 -5.50 17.16 26.72
N THR A 212 -6.05 18.24 27.29
CA THR A 212 -6.39 18.34 28.71
C THR A 212 -7.56 17.45 29.13
#